data_AF-A0A0D2XKE4-F1
#
_entry.id   AF-A0A0D2XKE4-F1
#
_cell.length_a   1.000
_cell.length_b   1.000
_cell.length_c   1.000
_cell.angle_alpha   90.00
_cell.angle_beta   90.00
_cell.angle_gamma   90.00
#
_symmetry.space_group_name_H-M   'P 1'
#
loop_
_entity.id
_entity.type
_entity.pdbx_description
1 polymer ?
#
loop_
_entity_poly.entity_id
_entity_poly.type
_entity_poly.pdbx_seq_one_letter_code
_entity_poly.pdbx_strand_id
1 'polypeptide(L)'
;MRAKNPLAFRPGPVSFWTTAIYLALFIPLIWVHETVPSAPADRSLYQGLNLTEAWLDLQTITRAYHPYNSHENDRVREFLINRTKEILDRNDMSYTTETIGGVEWHSRTSSMENQDSLVSAQDKPRGATLFDDRTSNVSWTYNTARRMGSNISKGTWLGQYFEGNNYYVYIHGKDDPEGEWWRDESKYKKFRGQGGVLVNCHFDSVSTGYGATDDGRQPKNGIVLLFNNAEEDGLLGARAFGYSPLLLFIHTFVNLEGAGAGGRALLFRTTDLQAAKAYSKSPHPLGSVVAANAFERASRSVPYQPGRYTAHIC
;
A
#
# COMPACT_ATOMS: atom_id res chain seq x y z
N MET A 1 2.37 19.66 -66.86
CA MET A 1 1.69 20.11 -65.61
C MET A 1 2.77 20.58 -64.64
N ARG A 2 2.70 21.82 -64.12
CA ARG A 2 3.68 22.34 -63.15
C ARG A 2 3.48 21.64 -61.81
N ALA A 3 4.47 20.88 -61.34
CA ALA A 3 4.44 20.31 -60.00
C ALA A 3 4.39 21.46 -58.98
N LYS A 4 3.37 21.46 -58.11
CA LYS A 4 3.27 22.46 -57.03
C LYS A 4 4.37 22.16 -56.01
N ASN A 5 5.15 23.17 -55.63
CA ASN A 5 6.22 23.03 -54.64
C ASN A 5 5.63 22.57 -53.29
N PRO A 6 5.95 21.36 -52.80
CA PRO A 6 5.36 20.78 -51.60
C PRO A 6 5.90 21.37 -50.30
N LEU A 7 6.89 22.27 -50.35
CA LEU A 7 7.47 22.95 -49.19
C LEU A 7 7.16 24.45 -49.17
N ALA A 8 6.29 24.92 -50.08
CA ALA A 8 5.90 26.32 -50.11
C ALA A 8 5.11 26.69 -48.85
N PHE A 9 5.41 27.86 -48.26
CA PHE A 9 4.68 28.39 -47.11
C PHE A 9 3.28 28.89 -47.53
N ARG A 10 2.39 27.93 -47.79
CA ARG A 10 1.00 28.11 -48.22
C ARG A 10 0.11 27.21 -47.35
N PRO A 11 -1.18 27.55 -47.18
CA PRO A 11 -2.07 26.79 -46.29
C PRO A 11 -2.06 25.28 -46.53
N GLY A 12 -2.14 24.83 -47.79
CA GLY A 12 -2.17 23.38 -48.12
C GLY A 12 -0.93 22.61 -47.67
N PRO A 13 0.28 22.94 -48.19
CA PRO A 13 1.53 22.30 -47.76
C PRO A 13 1.80 22.42 -46.25
N VAL A 14 1.53 23.59 -45.65
CA VAL A 14 1.74 23.80 -44.20
C VAL A 14 0.82 22.89 -43.39
N SER A 15 -0.49 22.87 -43.67
CA SER A 15 -1.42 21.97 -42.97
C SER A 15 -1.03 20.50 -43.13
N PHE A 16 -0.65 20.08 -44.33
CA PHE A 16 -0.21 18.69 -44.57
C PHE A 16 1.01 18.32 -43.71
N TRP A 17 2.08 19.11 -43.75
CA TRP A 17 3.30 18.80 -43.00
C TRP A 17 3.09 18.94 -41.50
N THR A 18 2.32 19.92 -41.04
CA THR A 18 1.95 20.04 -39.63
C THR A 18 1.17 18.80 -39.18
N THR A 19 0.11 18.39 -39.88
CA THR A 19 -0.63 17.17 -39.52
C THR A 19 0.25 15.92 -39.55
N ALA A 20 1.10 15.77 -40.56
CA ALA A 20 2.02 14.64 -40.67
C ALA A 20 3.00 14.57 -39.48
N ILE A 21 3.57 15.71 -39.08
CA ILE A 21 4.46 15.80 -37.91
C ILE A 21 3.70 15.46 -36.63
N TYR A 22 2.50 16.01 -36.45
CA TYR A 22 1.67 15.71 -35.28
C TYR A 22 1.34 14.21 -35.23
N LEU A 23 0.91 13.59 -36.32
CA LEU A 23 0.66 12.14 -36.36
C LEU A 23 1.95 11.33 -36.08
N ALA A 24 3.09 11.73 -36.65
CA ALA A 24 4.37 11.07 -36.44
C ALA A 24 4.87 11.16 -34.98
N LEU A 25 4.44 12.16 -34.22
CA LEU A 25 4.74 12.29 -32.80
C LEU A 25 3.68 11.60 -31.92
N PHE A 26 2.40 11.86 -32.16
CA PHE A 26 1.31 11.36 -31.33
C PHE A 26 1.08 9.86 -31.47
N ILE A 27 1.20 9.28 -32.67
CA ILE A 27 0.95 7.84 -32.86
C ILE A 27 1.97 7.01 -32.06
N PRO A 28 3.30 7.22 -32.16
CA PRO A 28 4.25 6.51 -31.33
C PRO A 28 4.06 6.81 -29.85
N LEU A 29 3.71 8.04 -29.48
CA LEU A 29 3.54 8.42 -28.07
C LEU A 29 2.32 7.71 -27.45
N ILE A 30 1.19 7.68 -28.15
CA ILE A 30 0.00 6.90 -27.77
C ILE A 30 0.35 5.42 -27.73
N TRP A 31 1.01 4.89 -28.76
CA TRP A 31 1.38 3.48 -28.77
C TRP A 31 2.29 3.11 -27.59
N VAL A 32 3.32 3.92 -27.30
CA VAL A 32 4.22 3.68 -26.17
C VAL A 32 3.50 3.86 -24.83
N HIS A 33 2.55 4.78 -24.67
CA HIS A 33 1.86 5.01 -23.40
C HIS A 33 0.70 4.05 -23.14
N GLU A 34 -0.03 3.64 -24.18
CA GLU A 34 -1.20 2.75 -24.08
C GLU A 34 -0.85 1.27 -24.23
N THR A 35 0.32 0.92 -24.79
CA THR A 35 0.77 -0.46 -24.77
C THR A 35 1.37 -0.81 -23.41
N VAL A 36 0.66 -1.67 -22.70
CA VAL A 36 1.17 -2.33 -21.50
C VAL A 36 2.06 -3.51 -21.91
N PRO A 37 3.21 -3.71 -21.24
CA PRO A 37 3.95 -4.95 -21.36
C PRO A 37 3.01 -6.11 -21.03
N SER A 38 3.12 -7.21 -21.78
CA SER A 38 2.40 -8.43 -21.42
C SER A 38 2.81 -8.88 -20.02
N ALA A 39 1.87 -9.46 -19.28
CA ALA A 39 2.19 -10.09 -18.00
C ALA A 39 3.35 -11.08 -18.20
N PRO A 40 4.34 -11.12 -17.29
CA PRO A 40 5.42 -12.10 -17.38
C PRO A 40 4.85 -13.51 -17.41
N ALA A 41 5.45 -14.41 -18.20
CA ALA A 41 5.04 -15.81 -18.17
C ALA A 41 5.33 -16.40 -16.78
N ASP A 42 4.47 -17.28 -16.25
CA ASP A 42 4.63 -17.88 -14.90
C ASP A 42 6.03 -18.48 -14.67
N ARG A 43 6.65 -19.04 -15.71
CA ARG A 43 8.01 -19.62 -15.68
C ARG A 43 9.14 -18.59 -15.50
N SER A 44 8.87 -17.31 -15.76
CA SER A 44 9.83 -16.20 -15.67
C SER A 44 9.77 -15.47 -14.32
N LEU A 45 8.75 -15.75 -13.51
CA LEU A 45 8.59 -15.18 -12.19
C LEU A 45 9.45 -15.96 -11.19
N TYR A 46 9.99 -15.24 -10.19
CA TYR A 46 10.78 -15.87 -9.15
C TYR A 46 9.97 -16.99 -8.46
N GLN A 47 10.64 -18.14 -8.21
CA GLN A 47 10.05 -19.37 -7.70
C GLN A 47 9.04 -19.12 -6.56
N GLY A 48 7.75 -19.35 -6.84
CA GLY A 48 6.65 -19.32 -5.87
C GLY A 48 5.45 -18.45 -6.26
N LEU A 49 5.58 -17.55 -7.25
CA LEU A 49 4.50 -16.65 -7.66
C LEU A 49 3.56 -17.31 -8.68
N ASN A 50 2.27 -17.29 -8.39
CA ASN A 50 1.20 -17.77 -9.27
C ASN A 50 0.27 -16.61 -9.63
N LEU A 51 0.47 -16.01 -10.81
CA LEU A 51 -0.34 -14.86 -11.24
C LEU A 51 -1.80 -15.21 -11.43
N THR A 52 -2.09 -16.45 -11.82
CA THR A 52 -3.48 -16.92 -11.96
C THR A 52 -4.18 -16.93 -10.60
N GLU A 53 -3.49 -17.41 -9.57
CA GLU A 53 -3.99 -17.43 -8.20
C GLU A 53 -4.18 -16.02 -7.64
N ALA A 54 -3.19 -15.13 -7.81
CA ALA A 54 -3.30 -13.73 -7.41
C ALA A 54 -4.46 -13.02 -8.12
N TRP A 55 -4.67 -13.31 -9.41
CA TRP A 55 -5.80 -12.79 -10.19
C TRP A 55 -7.15 -13.32 -9.70
N LEU A 56 -7.24 -14.60 -9.29
CA LEU A 56 -8.47 -15.17 -8.72
C LEU A 56 -8.79 -14.60 -7.33
N ASP A 57 -7.76 -14.39 -6.50
CA ASP A 57 -7.91 -13.72 -5.21
C ASP A 57 -8.41 -12.28 -5.41
N LEU A 58 -7.83 -11.59 -6.40
CA LEU A 58 -8.28 -10.26 -6.81
C LEU A 58 -9.73 -10.26 -7.29
N GLN A 59 -10.13 -11.20 -8.15
CA GLN A 59 -11.52 -11.34 -8.61
C GLN A 59 -12.49 -11.58 -7.45
N THR A 60 -12.04 -12.26 -6.40
CA THR A 60 -12.85 -12.51 -5.21
C THR A 60 -13.07 -11.23 -4.40
N ILE A 61 -12.01 -10.46 -4.16
CA ILE A 61 -12.07 -9.17 -3.45
C ILE A 61 -12.90 -8.14 -4.23
N THR A 62 -12.69 -8.08 -5.54
CA THR A 62 -13.31 -7.10 -6.46
C THR A 62 -14.73 -7.48 -6.90
N ARG A 63 -15.30 -8.59 -6.40
CA ARG A 63 -16.61 -9.09 -6.85
C ARG A 63 -17.75 -8.10 -6.60
N ALA A 64 -17.63 -7.30 -5.55
CA ALA A 64 -18.62 -6.30 -5.17
C ALA A 64 -17.93 -5.11 -4.47
N TYR A 65 -18.59 -3.95 -4.47
CA TYR A 65 -18.15 -2.80 -3.68
C TYR A 65 -18.19 -3.14 -2.19
N HIS A 66 -17.14 -2.76 -1.48
CA HIS A 66 -16.93 -3.09 -0.06
C HIS A 66 -16.46 -1.85 0.73
N PRO A 67 -17.29 -0.79 0.81
CA PRO A 67 -16.98 0.36 1.68
C PRO A 67 -16.86 -0.09 3.13
N TYR A 68 -16.02 0.57 3.93
CA TYR A 68 -15.57 0.06 5.24
C TYR A 68 -16.69 -0.27 6.24
N ASN A 69 -17.87 0.33 6.08
CA ASN A 69 -19.04 0.15 6.94
C ASN A 69 -20.06 -0.87 6.39
N SER A 70 -19.67 -1.70 5.42
CA SER A 70 -20.53 -2.69 4.78
C SER A 70 -20.20 -4.13 5.19
N HIS A 71 -21.20 -5.00 5.12
CA HIS A 71 -21.01 -6.44 5.29
C HIS A 71 -20.09 -7.06 4.24
N GLU A 72 -19.98 -6.45 3.06
CA GLU A 72 -19.05 -6.95 2.04
C GLU A 72 -17.60 -6.68 2.45
N ASN A 73 -17.31 -5.57 3.13
CA ASN A 73 -16.00 -5.31 3.71
C ASN A 73 -15.63 -6.34 4.78
N ASP A 74 -16.58 -6.75 5.63
CA ASP A 74 -16.38 -7.82 6.61
C ASP A 74 -15.99 -9.14 5.92
N ARG A 75 -16.67 -9.48 4.81
CA ARG A 75 -16.38 -10.69 4.01
C ARG A 75 -15.02 -10.64 3.35
N VAL A 76 -14.64 -9.49 2.77
CA VAL A 76 -13.32 -9.29 2.16
C VAL A 76 -12.23 -9.46 3.22
N ARG A 77 -12.41 -8.87 4.40
CA ARG A 77 -11.46 -9.03 5.50
C ARG A 77 -11.32 -10.48 5.96
N GLU A 78 -12.44 -11.18 6.12
CA GLU A 78 -12.43 -12.60 6.50
C GLU A 78 -11.73 -13.44 5.42
N PHE A 79 -12.00 -13.15 4.14
CA PHE A 79 -11.29 -13.76 3.02
C PHE A 79 -9.77 -13.54 3.13
N LEU A 80 -9.30 -12.31 3.34
CA LEU A 80 -7.86 -12.00 3.49
C LEU A 80 -7.20 -12.77 4.64
N ILE A 81 -7.86 -12.84 5.80
CA ILE A 81 -7.37 -13.57 6.98
C ILE A 81 -7.28 -15.07 6.68
N ASN A 82 -8.34 -15.65 6.13
CA ASN A 82 -8.39 -17.08 5.80
C ASN A 82 -7.35 -17.42 4.73
N ARG A 83 -7.23 -16.57 3.72
CA ARG A 83 -6.28 -16.73 2.62
C ARG A 83 -4.84 -16.66 3.09
N THR A 84 -4.54 -15.72 3.98
CA THR A 84 -3.20 -15.61 4.60
C THR A 84 -2.86 -16.89 5.38
N LYS A 85 -3.78 -17.40 6.20
CA LYS A 85 -3.57 -18.65 6.95
C LYS A 85 -3.34 -19.83 6.01
N GLU A 86 -4.16 -19.96 4.97
CA GLU A 86 -4.01 -21.00 3.95
C GLU A 86 -2.64 -20.94 3.28
N ILE A 87 -2.17 -19.74 2.92
CA ILE A 87 -0.84 -19.55 2.32
C ILE A 87 0.26 -19.93 3.30
N LEU A 88 0.15 -19.55 4.57
CA LEU A 88 1.13 -19.89 5.60
C LEU A 88 1.18 -21.41 5.85
N ASP A 89 0.02 -22.05 5.99
CA ASP A 89 -0.11 -23.50 6.19
C ASP A 89 0.46 -24.27 4.98
N ARG A 90 0.14 -23.83 3.76
CA ARG A 90 0.66 -24.41 2.51
C ARG A 90 2.19 -24.32 2.40
N ASN A 91 2.79 -23.30 3.02
CA ASN A 91 4.24 -23.09 3.03
C ASN A 91 4.94 -23.64 4.29
N ASP A 92 4.23 -24.39 5.14
CA ASP A 92 4.75 -24.92 6.41
C ASP A 92 5.37 -23.82 7.30
N MET A 93 4.77 -22.63 7.26
CA MET A 93 5.21 -21.49 8.06
C MET A 93 4.39 -21.42 9.34
N SER A 94 5.06 -21.58 10.49
CA SER A 94 4.44 -21.36 11.79
C SER A 94 3.96 -19.91 11.93
N TYR A 95 2.79 -19.73 12.55
CA TYR A 95 2.29 -18.39 12.84
C TYR A 95 1.57 -18.29 14.17
N THR A 96 1.56 -17.07 14.72
CA THR A 96 0.77 -16.68 15.88
C THR A 96 -0.29 -15.66 15.47
N THR A 97 -1.39 -15.58 16.22
CA THR A 97 -2.39 -14.51 16.05
C THR A 97 -2.39 -13.61 17.28
N GLU A 98 -2.34 -12.32 17.03
CA GLU A 98 -2.31 -11.23 17.99
C GLU A 98 -3.53 -10.34 17.79
N THR A 99 -4.24 -10.04 18.87
CA THR A 99 -5.43 -9.17 18.83
C THR A 99 -5.15 -7.76 19.36
N ILE A 100 -3.89 -7.47 19.66
CA ILE A 100 -3.48 -6.15 20.15
C ILE A 100 -3.47 -5.13 19.01
N GLY A 101 -4.23 -4.04 19.15
CA GLY A 101 -4.19 -2.92 18.20
C GLY A 101 -3.14 -1.88 18.50
N GLY A 102 -2.76 -1.74 19.77
CA GLY A 102 -1.74 -0.80 20.19
C GLY A 102 -1.05 -1.19 21.49
N VAL A 103 0.03 -0.47 21.79
CA VAL A 103 0.78 -0.70 23.03
C VAL A 103 0.59 0.45 24.01
N GLU A 104 -0.18 0.19 25.06
CA GLU A 104 -0.25 1.09 26.22
C GLU A 104 0.86 0.72 27.22
N TRP A 105 2.06 1.25 26.99
CA TRP A 105 3.23 0.97 27.83
C TRP A 105 3.05 1.45 29.29
N HIS A 106 2.24 2.48 29.52
CA HIS A 106 2.06 3.11 30.83
C HIS A 106 1.04 2.40 31.75
N SER A 107 0.20 1.49 31.23
CA SER A 107 -0.84 0.77 32.02
C SER A 107 -0.48 -0.67 32.39
N ARG A 108 0.64 -1.22 31.89
CA ARG A 108 1.03 -2.62 32.15
C ARG A 108 1.74 -2.84 33.49
N THR A 109 1.90 -1.81 34.32
CA THR A 109 2.47 -1.92 35.68
C THR A 109 1.46 -2.36 36.75
N SER A 110 0.17 -2.49 36.44
CA SER A 110 -0.87 -2.73 37.48
C SER A 110 -1.81 -3.93 37.28
N SER A 111 -1.68 -4.72 36.21
CA SER A 111 -2.47 -5.97 36.07
C SER A 111 -1.56 -7.20 36.04
N MET A 112 -0.97 -7.45 37.20
CA MET A 112 -0.26 -8.69 37.52
C MET A 112 -1.28 -9.78 37.89
N GLU A 113 -2.19 -10.14 36.97
CA GLU A 113 -3.11 -11.29 37.13
C GLU A 113 -3.20 -12.07 35.83
N ASN A 114 -2.16 -12.87 35.56
CA ASN A 114 -2.22 -14.23 35.00
C ASN A 114 -0.79 -14.70 34.68
N GLN A 115 -0.13 -15.18 35.72
CA GLN A 115 1.27 -15.61 35.74
C GLN A 115 1.53 -16.90 34.92
N ASP A 116 0.51 -17.50 34.31
CA ASP A 116 0.64 -18.67 33.43
C ASP A 116 1.06 -18.33 31.98
N SER A 117 1.09 -17.04 31.61
CA SER A 117 1.38 -16.61 30.22
C SER A 117 2.87 -16.26 29.99
N LEU A 118 3.70 -16.24 31.04
CA LEU A 118 5.10 -15.82 30.98
C LEU A 118 6.07 -16.95 30.64
N VAL A 119 5.57 -18.19 30.55
CA VAL A 119 6.33 -19.35 30.09
C VAL A 119 6.01 -19.53 28.60
N SER A 120 6.96 -19.16 27.72
CA SER A 120 6.98 -19.34 26.24
C SER A 120 6.93 -18.06 25.36
N ALA A 121 7.42 -16.92 25.85
CA ALA A 121 7.71 -15.76 24.97
C ALA A 121 9.10 -15.85 24.29
N GLN A 122 9.99 -16.73 24.77
CA GLN A 122 11.41 -16.80 24.37
C GLN A 122 11.74 -17.93 23.39
N ASP A 123 10.85 -18.91 23.17
CA ASP A 123 11.15 -20.12 22.38
C ASP A 123 10.28 -20.28 21.13
N LYS A 124 9.51 -19.25 20.73
CA LYS A 124 8.68 -19.35 19.51
C LYS A 124 9.56 -19.24 18.25
N PRO A 125 9.53 -20.24 17.34
CA PRO A 125 10.33 -20.21 16.12
C PRO A 125 9.95 -19.02 15.23
N ARG A 126 10.93 -18.51 14.49
CA ARG A 126 10.82 -17.36 13.58
C ARG A 126 9.86 -17.69 12.42
N GLY A 127 8.61 -17.29 12.56
CA GLY A 127 7.53 -17.54 11.60
C GLY A 127 6.84 -16.24 11.15
N ALA A 128 5.52 -16.25 11.12
CA ALA A 128 4.70 -15.05 10.92
C ALA A 128 3.89 -14.68 12.17
N THR A 129 3.58 -13.41 12.37
CA THR A 129 2.63 -12.96 13.38
C THR A 129 1.50 -12.22 12.68
N LEU A 130 0.28 -12.74 12.83
CA LEU A 130 -0.94 -12.17 12.30
C LEU A 130 -1.53 -11.22 13.32
N PHE A 131 -1.73 -9.96 12.97
CA PHE A 131 -2.35 -8.97 13.84
C PHE A 131 -3.78 -8.67 13.36
N ASP A 132 -4.74 -9.10 14.17
CA ASP A 132 -6.16 -8.83 14.04
C ASP A 132 -6.51 -7.61 14.90
N ASP A 133 -6.26 -6.41 14.36
CA ASP A 133 -6.46 -5.16 15.10
C ASP A 133 -7.93 -4.72 15.05
N ARG A 134 -8.63 -5.04 16.14
CA ARG A 134 -10.01 -4.61 16.42
C ARG A 134 -10.13 -3.58 17.53
N THR A 135 -9.01 -2.97 17.94
CA THR A 135 -8.98 -2.15 19.16
C THR A 135 -8.48 -0.73 18.92
N SER A 136 -7.72 -0.50 17.85
CA SER A 136 -7.21 0.82 17.49
C SER A 136 -8.32 1.69 16.89
N ASN A 137 -8.88 2.57 17.72
CA ASN A 137 -9.94 3.46 17.31
C ASN A 137 -9.40 4.84 16.94
N VAL A 138 -9.99 5.46 15.92
CA VAL A 138 -9.64 6.82 15.48
C VAL A 138 -10.90 7.67 15.46
N SER A 139 -10.85 8.81 16.17
CA SER A 139 -11.84 9.87 16.03
C SER A 139 -11.18 11.07 15.37
N TRP A 140 -11.79 11.56 14.28
CA TRP A 140 -11.25 12.68 13.51
C TRP A 140 -12.35 13.69 13.22
N THR A 141 -12.00 14.97 13.15
CA THR A 141 -12.91 16.02 12.71
C THR A 141 -12.35 16.73 11.50
N TYR A 142 -13.20 17.02 10.52
CA TYR A 142 -12.80 17.78 9.34
C TYR A 142 -13.86 18.80 8.95
N ASN A 143 -13.40 19.84 8.27
CA ASN A 143 -14.24 20.90 7.77
C ASN A 143 -14.66 20.58 6.32
N THR A 144 -15.97 20.46 6.07
CA THR A 144 -16.51 20.02 4.77
C THR A 144 -16.18 20.95 3.61
N ALA A 145 -15.98 22.25 3.87
CA ALA A 145 -15.63 23.20 2.82
C ALA A 145 -14.23 22.93 2.23
N ARG A 146 -13.33 22.30 3.00
CA ARG A 146 -11.96 21.98 2.55
C ARG A 146 -11.88 20.75 1.64
N ARG A 147 -12.79 19.77 1.76
CA ARG A 147 -12.76 18.53 0.94
C ARG A 147 -13.37 18.75 -0.47
N MET A 148 -14.32 19.67 -0.60
CA MET A 148 -15.00 19.99 -1.88
C MET A 148 -14.31 21.08 -2.71
N GLY A 149 -13.16 21.62 -2.27
CA GLY A 149 -12.48 22.71 -2.97
C GLY A 149 -13.29 24.02 -3.05
N SER A 150 -14.32 24.18 -2.20
CA SER A 150 -15.20 25.35 -2.23
C SER A 150 -14.62 26.47 -1.35
N ASN A 151 -14.65 27.71 -1.85
CA ASN A 151 -14.26 28.92 -1.09
C ASN A 151 -15.32 29.34 -0.04
N ILE A 152 -16.17 28.42 0.42
CA ILE A 152 -17.22 28.72 1.39
C ILE A 152 -16.57 28.80 2.78
N SER A 153 -16.43 30.01 3.29
CA SER A 153 -15.90 30.36 4.61
C SER A 153 -16.71 29.81 5.81
N LYS A 154 -17.73 28.98 5.57
CA LYS A 154 -18.61 28.35 6.56
C LYS A 154 -18.80 26.87 6.25
N GLY A 155 -17.73 26.08 6.27
CA GLY A 155 -17.89 24.63 6.25
C GLY A 155 -18.32 24.11 7.63
N THR A 156 -19.27 23.17 7.64
CA THR A 156 -19.69 22.44 8.84
C THR A 156 -18.56 21.51 9.28
N TRP A 157 -18.33 21.40 10.59
CA TRP A 157 -17.43 20.40 11.14
C TRP A 157 -18.16 19.06 11.21
N LEU A 158 -17.61 18.05 10.54
CA LEU A 158 -18.07 16.68 10.66
C LEU A 158 -17.07 15.90 11.52
N GLY A 159 -17.60 15.10 12.44
CA GLY A 159 -16.85 14.09 13.16
C GLY A 159 -17.00 12.75 12.45
N GLN A 160 -15.90 12.02 12.35
CA GLN A 160 -15.86 10.67 11.81
C GLN A 160 -15.18 9.77 12.83
N TYR A 161 -15.78 8.61 13.04
CA TYR A 161 -15.28 7.57 13.93
C TYR A 161 -14.94 6.34 13.11
N PHE A 162 -13.76 5.78 13.38
CA PHE A 162 -13.30 4.51 12.87
C PHE A 162 -13.05 3.59 14.06
N GLU A 163 -13.73 2.46 14.05
CA GLU A 163 -13.44 1.35 14.94
C GLU A 163 -12.36 0.49 14.29
N GLY A 164 -11.38 0.04 15.10
CA GLY A 164 -10.27 -0.76 14.62
C GLY A 164 -10.76 -1.93 13.78
N ASN A 165 -10.32 -2.02 12.53
CA ASN A 165 -10.66 -3.12 11.64
C ASN A 165 -9.50 -3.47 10.70
N ASN A 166 -8.28 -3.09 11.08
CA ASN A 166 -7.09 -3.38 10.29
C ASN A 166 -6.69 -4.84 10.44
N TYR A 167 -5.98 -5.34 9.43
CA TYR A 167 -5.33 -6.63 9.48
C TYR A 167 -3.90 -6.49 8.95
N TYR A 168 -2.92 -7.04 9.66
CA TYR A 168 -1.55 -6.99 9.17
C TYR A 168 -0.75 -8.22 9.55
N VAL A 169 0.23 -8.55 8.70
CA VAL A 169 1.03 -9.76 8.79
C VAL A 169 2.48 -9.34 8.95
N TYR A 170 3.11 -9.75 10.04
CA TYR A 170 4.53 -9.56 10.26
C TYR A 170 5.27 -10.86 9.96
N ILE A 171 5.94 -10.92 8.81
CA ILE A 171 6.85 -12.01 8.46
C ILE A 171 8.22 -11.67 9.04
N HIS A 172 8.67 -12.47 10.01
CA HIS A 172 9.90 -12.20 10.73
C HIS A 172 11.11 -12.36 9.80
N GLY A 173 11.95 -11.33 9.78
CA GLY A 173 13.24 -11.36 9.09
C GLY A 173 14.27 -12.20 9.84
N LYS A 174 15.32 -12.59 9.14
CA LYS A 174 16.47 -13.28 9.76
C LYS A 174 17.25 -12.39 10.73
N ASP A 175 17.26 -11.08 10.47
CA ASP A 175 17.98 -10.11 11.29
C ASP A 175 17.06 -9.41 12.31
N ASP A 176 15.79 -9.79 12.34
CA ASP A 176 14.81 -9.22 13.25
C ASP A 176 14.96 -9.78 14.68
N PRO A 177 14.47 -9.05 15.70
CA PRO A 177 14.53 -9.53 17.07
C PRO A 177 13.64 -10.77 17.27
N GLU A 178 14.14 -11.73 18.05
CA GLU A 178 13.38 -12.94 18.37
C GLU A 178 12.27 -12.69 19.41
N GLY A 179 11.21 -13.49 19.29
CA GLY A 179 10.05 -13.47 20.17
C GLY A 179 9.18 -12.22 20.00
N GLU A 180 8.30 -12.01 20.97
CA GLU A 180 7.32 -10.91 20.96
C GLU A 180 7.95 -9.61 21.48
N TRP A 181 9.02 -9.16 20.84
CA TRP A 181 9.83 -8.00 21.26
C TRP A 181 9.02 -6.71 21.39
N TRP A 182 7.90 -6.61 20.67
CA TRP A 182 6.96 -5.50 20.75
C TRP A 182 6.14 -5.45 22.05
N ARG A 183 6.28 -6.43 22.94
CA ARG A 183 5.70 -6.43 24.29
C ARG A 183 6.65 -5.96 25.38
N ASP A 184 7.92 -5.73 25.05
CA ASP A 184 8.96 -5.29 25.97
C ASP A 184 9.44 -3.89 25.56
N GLU A 185 9.22 -2.89 26.41
CA GLU A 185 9.54 -1.49 26.12
C GLU A 185 11.05 -1.30 25.87
N SER A 186 11.89 -2.07 26.56
CA SER A 186 13.34 -2.00 26.44
C SER A 186 13.82 -2.53 25.08
N LYS A 187 13.24 -3.66 24.62
CA LYS A 187 13.50 -4.22 23.29
C LYS A 187 12.94 -3.31 22.20
N TYR A 188 11.71 -2.83 22.37
CA TYR A 188 11.06 -1.89 21.45
C TYR A 188 11.91 -0.64 21.18
N LYS A 189 12.42 0.01 22.24
CA LYS A 189 13.29 1.19 22.11
C LYS A 189 14.61 0.86 21.39
N LYS A 190 15.15 -0.34 21.61
CA LYS A 190 16.41 -0.78 21.00
C LYS A 190 16.30 -0.96 19.48
N PHE A 191 15.17 -1.48 18.98
CA PHE A 191 15.01 -1.86 17.57
C PHE A 191 14.27 -0.82 16.73
N ARG A 192 14.00 0.38 17.29
CA ARG A 192 13.35 1.49 16.60
C ARG A 192 14.13 1.90 15.34
N GLY A 193 13.47 1.80 14.19
CA GLY A 193 13.98 2.20 12.87
C GLY A 193 15.11 1.34 12.34
N GLN A 194 15.36 0.16 12.93
CA GLN A 194 16.48 -0.72 12.56
C GLN A 194 16.08 -1.83 11.58
N GLY A 195 14.80 -2.03 11.30
CA GLY A 195 14.34 -3.15 10.49
C GLY A 195 12.99 -2.90 9.82
N GLY A 196 12.44 -3.94 9.20
CA GLY A 196 11.08 -3.88 8.65
C GLY A 196 10.96 -3.13 7.33
N VAL A 197 10.38 -3.80 6.33
CA VAL A 197 9.74 -3.16 5.19
C VAL A 197 8.23 -3.25 5.41
N LEU A 198 7.58 -2.10 5.60
CA LEU A 198 6.11 -2.04 5.58
C LEU A 198 5.67 -1.97 4.13
N VAL A 199 4.94 -2.99 3.67
CA VAL A 199 4.18 -2.96 2.43
C VAL A 199 2.73 -2.72 2.81
N ASN A 200 2.17 -1.61 2.37
CA ASN A 200 0.79 -1.25 2.65
C ASN A 200 -0.05 -1.32 1.39
N CYS A 201 -1.20 -1.96 1.53
CA CYS A 201 -2.33 -1.84 0.62
C CYS A 201 -3.58 -1.57 1.47
N HIS A 202 -4.50 -0.77 0.95
CA HIS A 202 -5.82 -0.68 1.56
C HIS A 202 -6.74 -1.69 0.91
N PHE A 203 -7.66 -2.28 1.69
CA PHE A 203 -8.59 -3.28 1.18
C PHE A 203 -10.03 -2.78 1.16
N ASP A 204 -10.33 -1.58 1.68
CA ASP A 204 -11.61 -0.93 1.39
C ASP A 204 -11.64 -0.40 -0.03
N SER A 205 -12.82 -0.40 -0.63
CA SER A 205 -13.07 0.28 -1.89
C SER A 205 -13.87 1.56 -1.68
N VAL A 206 -13.64 2.59 -2.50
CA VAL A 206 -14.70 3.57 -2.77
C VAL A 206 -15.98 2.87 -3.19
N SER A 207 -17.13 3.51 -2.98
CA SER A 207 -18.41 3.03 -3.54
C SER A 207 -18.44 2.97 -5.08
N THR A 208 -17.34 3.31 -5.77
CA THR A 208 -17.26 3.45 -7.23
C THR A 208 -16.05 2.72 -7.86
N GLY A 209 -15.32 1.87 -7.14
CA GLY A 209 -14.08 1.21 -7.60
C GLY A 209 -13.84 -0.12 -6.89
N TYR A 210 -12.87 -0.94 -7.34
CA TYR A 210 -12.81 -2.36 -6.93
C TYR A 210 -11.51 -2.84 -6.20
N GLY A 211 -10.40 -2.08 -6.14
CA GLY A 211 -9.18 -2.35 -5.31
C GLY A 211 -8.30 -3.56 -5.71
N ALA A 212 -6.94 -3.50 -5.64
CA ALA A 212 -6.06 -4.62 -6.10
C ALA A 212 -4.60 -4.77 -5.55
N THR A 213 -4.26 -6.03 -5.13
CA THR A 213 -3.00 -6.88 -5.10
C THR A 213 -1.63 -6.54 -4.43
N ASP A 214 -0.94 -7.58 -3.85
CA ASP A 214 0.55 -7.73 -3.69
C ASP A 214 1.11 -9.18 -3.36
N ASP A 215 2.46 -9.33 -3.18
CA ASP A 215 3.35 -10.54 -3.23
C ASP A 215 4.26 -10.81 -1.97
N GLY A 216 4.87 -12.01 -1.81
CA GLY A 216 6.15 -12.15 -1.06
C GLY A 216 6.72 -13.55 -0.63
N ARG A 217 8.06 -13.66 -0.46
CA ARG A 217 8.86 -14.76 0.16
C ARG A 217 9.60 -14.26 1.42
N GLN A 218 10.13 -15.17 2.27
CA GLN A 218 10.78 -14.79 3.53
C GLN A 218 12.06 -13.92 3.34
N PRO A 219 12.07 -12.69 3.87
CA PRO A 219 13.11 -11.68 3.64
C PRO A 219 14.24 -11.68 4.69
N LYS A 220 15.30 -10.93 4.42
CA LYS A 220 16.40 -10.69 5.39
C LYS A 220 15.94 -9.79 6.55
N ASN A 221 15.33 -8.66 6.22
CA ASN A 221 14.64 -7.78 7.16
C ASN A 221 13.17 -8.13 7.13
N GLY A 222 12.47 -8.13 8.26
CA GLY A 222 11.06 -8.52 8.25
C GLY A 222 10.20 -7.68 7.31
N ILE A 223 9.11 -8.28 6.86
CA ILE A 223 8.10 -7.61 6.07
C ILE A 223 6.84 -7.49 6.92
N VAL A 224 6.29 -6.29 6.98
CA VAL A 224 4.95 -6.05 7.53
C VAL A 224 4.03 -5.80 6.35
N LEU A 225 3.13 -6.73 6.06
CA LEU A 225 2.05 -6.55 5.08
C LEU A 225 0.87 -5.93 5.82
N LEU A 226 0.53 -4.69 5.53
CA LEU A 226 -0.59 -3.99 6.16
C LEU A 226 -1.76 -3.90 5.17
N PHE A 227 -2.86 -4.55 5.52
CA PHE A 227 -4.17 -4.39 4.91
C PHE A 227 -4.93 -3.37 5.76
N ASN A 228 -4.78 -2.08 5.41
CA ASN A 228 -5.48 -1.02 6.12
C ASN A 228 -6.92 -0.86 5.59
N ASN A 229 -7.84 -0.47 6.47
CA ASN A 229 -9.25 -0.24 6.12
C ASN A 229 -9.59 1.26 6.14
N ALA A 230 -10.68 1.67 5.52
CA ALA A 230 -11.14 3.06 5.49
C ALA A 230 -10.07 4.08 5.02
N GLU A 231 -9.26 3.71 4.03
CA GLU A 231 -8.36 4.63 3.32
C GLU A 231 -9.17 5.69 2.57
N GLU A 232 -10.19 5.25 1.84
CA GLU A 232 -10.95 6.06 0.87
C GLU A 232 -11.82 7.11 1.59
N ASP A 233 -12.13 6.81 2.85
CA ASP A 233 -12.85 7.65 3.79
C ASP A 233 -11.94 8.54 4.65
N GLY A 234 -10.65 8.65 4.30
CA GLY A 234 -9.73 9.65 4.84
C GLY A 234 -8.56 9.08 5.63
N LEU A 235 -8.00 7.95 5.22
CA LEU A 235 -6.81 7.31 5.78
C LEU A 235 -7.00 6.81 7.23
N LEU A 236 -8.22 6.41 7.61
CA LEU A 236 -8.54 6.11 9.01
C LEU A 236 -7.82 4.85 9.51
N GLY A 237 -7.76 3.78 8.72
CA GLY A 237 -6.99 2.58 9.06
C GLY A 237 -5.50 2.86 9.12
N ALA A 238 -4.95 3.65 8.20
CA ALA A 238 -3.55 4.06 8.27
C ALA A 238 -3.24 4.89 9.53
N ARG A 239 -4.16 5.76 9.97
CA ARG A 239 -4.06 6.47 11.26
C ARG A 239 -4.14 5.52 12.45
N ALA A 240 -5.04 4.54 12.40
CA ALA A 240 -5.18 3.53 13.45
C ALA A 240 -3.90 2.68 13.58
N PHE A 241 -3.27 2.32 12.46
CA PHE A 241 -1.95 1.68 12.45
C PHE A 241 -0.86 2.56 13.09
N GLY A 242 -1.07 3.86 13.18
CA GLY A 242 -0.25 4.79 13.96
C GLY A 242 -0.09 4.39 15.45
N TYR A 243 -1.01 3.58 15.98
CA TYR A 243 -0.94 3.05 17.35
C TYR A 243 -0.27 1.68 17.43
N SER A 244 0.04 1.05 16.29
CA SER A 244 0.60 -0.30 16.23
C SER A 244 2.00 -0.35 16.87
N PRO A 245 2.31 -1.44 17.60
CA PRO A 245 3.67 -1.73 18.04
C PRO A 245 4.72 -1.71 16.93
N LEU A 246 4.34 -1.99 15.68
CA LEU A 246 5.31 -2.15 14.59
C LEU A 246 5.72 -0.81 13.97
N LEU A 247 4.98 0.28 14.21
CA LEU A 247 5.19 1.56 13.54
C LEU A 247 6.61 2.12 13.70
N LEU A 248 7.19 1.98 14.90
CA LEU A 248 8.53 2.50 15.18
C LEU A 248 9.63 1.53 14.77
N PHE A 249 9.32 0.25 14.53
CA PHE A 249 10.27 -0.72 14.01
C PHE A 249 10.56 -0.45 12.53
N ILE A 250 9.52 -0.17 11.75
CA ILE A 250 9.55 0.02 10.30
C ILE A 250 10.53 1.11 9.86
N HIS A 251 11.44 0.73 8.96
CA HIS A 251 12.44 1.60 8.35
C HIS A 251 12.03 2.08 6.95
N THR A 252 11.53 1.16 6.13
CA THR A 252 11.14 1.42 4.73
C THR A 252 9.64 1.18 4.55
N PHE A 253 8.99 2.08 3.82
CA PHE A 253 7.57 2.03 3.52
C PHE A 253 7.34 2.00 2.01
N VAL A 254 6.62 0.98 1.54
CA VAL A 254 6.15 0.84 0.16
C VAL A 254 4.63 0.80 0.21
N ASN A 255 4.00 1.70 -0.55
CA ASN A 255 2.56 1.81 -0.63
C ASN A 255 2.12 1.43 -2.05
N LEU A 256 1.23 0.45 -2.16
CA LEU A 256 0.70 -0.05 -3.42
C LEU A 256 -0.76 0.41 -3.56
N GLU A 257 -1.08 1.13 -4.63
CA GLU A 257 -2.35 1.83 -4.81
C GLU A 257 -2.91 1.64 -6.21
N GLY A 258 -3.99 0.87 -6.40
CA GLY A 258 -4.56 0.68 -7.74
C GLY A 258 -3.70 -0.17 -8.70
N ALA A 259 -2.72 -0.90 -8.16
CA ALA A 259 -1.85 -1.82 -8.87
C ALA A 259 -2.65 -3.03 -9.41
N GLY A 260 -3.23 -2.88 -10.60
CA GLY A 260 -4.06 -3.92 -11.23
C GLY A 260 -5.26 -3.40 -12.03
N ALA A 261 -5.55 -2.10 -12.00
CA ALA A 261 -6.63 -1.49 -12.79
C ALA A 261 -6.37 -1.45 -14.31
N GLY A 262 -5.26 -2.04 -14.78
CA GLY A 262 -4.74 -1.90 -16.13
C GLY A 262 -3.75 -0.73 -16.24
N GLY A 263 -2.88 -0.77 -17.25
CA GLY A 263 -1.81 0.22 -17.40
C GLY A 263 -0.45 -0.26 -16.88
N ARG A 264 0.56 0.61 -17.00
CA ARG A 264 1.92 0.34 -16.50
C ARG A 264 2.02 0.79 -15.05
N ALA A 265 2.66 -0.03 -14.21
CA ALA A 265 2.98 0.37 -12.84
C ALA A 265 3.81 1.68 -12.84
N LEU A 266 3.34 2.67 -12.09
CA LEU A 266 3.82 4.03 -12.04
C LEU A 266 4.31 4.37 -10.64
N LEU A 267 5.61 4.63 -10.50
CA LEU A 267 6.15 5.29 -9.30
C LEU A 267 5.83 6.78 -9.39
N PHE A 268 4.82 7.23 -8.65
CA PHE A 268 4.41 8.63 -8.65
C PHE A 268 4.97 9.42 -7.45
N ARG A 269 5.53 8.76 -6.43
CA ARG A 269 6.24 9.44 -5.34
C ARG A 269 7.32 8.57 -4.72
N THR A 270 8.50 9.14 -4.47
CA THR A 270 9.55 8.56 -3.61
C THR A 270 10.23 9.67 -2.81
N THR A 271 10.52 9.42 -1.53
CA THR A 271 11.27 10.34 -0.68
C THR A 271 12.76 10.03 -0.62
N ASP A 272 13.19 8.94 -1.26
CA ASP A 272 14.53 8.39 -1.08
C ASP A 272 15.21 7.93 -2.37
N LEU A 273 16.52 8.09 -2.38
CA LEU A 273 17.38 7.70 -3.48
C LEU A 273 17.61 6.18 -3.55
N GLN A 274 17.69 5.47 -2.42
CA GLN A 274 17.87 4.01 -2.43
C GLN A 274 16.62 3.32 -2.97
N ALA A 275 15.43 3.75 -2.54
CA ALA A 275 14.16 3.28 -3.09
C ALA A 275 14.04 3.59 -4.59
N ALA A 276 14.38 4.81 -5.01
CA ALA A 276 14.37 5.19 -6.43
C ALA A 276 15.36 4.35 -7.27
N LYS A 277 16.57 4.12 -6.77
CA LYS A 277 17.60 3.28 -7.42
C LYS A 277 17.23 1.81 -7.45
N ALA A 278 16.48 1.32 -6.47
CA ALA A 278 15.95 -0.03 -6.48
C ALA A 278 14.88 -0.17 -7.58
N TYR A 279 13.93 0.77 -7.62
CA TYR A 279 12.88 0.79 -8.65
C TYR A 279 13.43 0.97 -10.07
N SER A 280 14.49 1.77 -10.26
CA SER A 280 15.10 1.98 -11.58
C SER A 280 15.69 0.71 -12.21
N LYS A 281 15.88 -0.36 -11.43
CA LYS A 281 16.33 -1.68 -11.92
C LYS A 281 15.18 -2.58 -12.38
N SER A 282 13.93 -2.17 -12.19
CA SER A 282 12.75 -2.86 -12.72
C SER A 282 12.87 -3.01 -14.25
N PRO A 283 12.35 -4.09 -14.86
CA PRO A 283 12.36 -4.25 -16.32
C PRO A 283 11.69 -3.10 -17.08
N HIS A 284 10.66 -2.47 -16.49
CA HIS A 284 9.86 -1.42 -17.12
C HIS A 284 9.60 -0.27 -16.12
N PRO A 285 10.63 0.52 -15.75
CA PRO A 285 10.45 1.58 -14.76
C PRO A 285 9.70 2.75 -15.40
N LEU A 286 8.56 3.12 -14.81
CA LEU A 286 7.80 4.31 -15.18
C LEU A 286 7.64 5.22 -13.97
N GLY A 287 7.94 6.52 -14.15
CA GLY A 287 7.72 7.55 -13.14
C GLY A 287 7.22 8.84 -13.79
N SER A 288 6.42 9.62 -13.05
CA SER A 288 5.80 10.85 -13.58
C SER A 288 5.80 11.96 -12.55
N VAL A 289 6.49 13.06 -12.89
CA VAL A 289 6.46 14.31 -12.10
C VAL A 289 5.09 14.99 -12.15
N VAL A 290 4.31 14.76 -13.21
CA VAL A 290 2.94 15.29 -13.33
C VAL A 290 2.02 14.55 -12.36
N ALA A 291 2.14 13.23 -12.26
CA ALA A 291 1.40 12.44 -11.28
C ALA A 291 1.78 12.82 -9.84
N ALA A 292 3.09 13.01 -9.57
CA ALA A 292 3.58 13.49 -8.27
C ALA A 292 2.94 14.84 -7.88
N ASN A 293 2.96 15.81 -8.79
CA ASN A 293 2.40 17.15 -8.56
C ASN A 293 0.87 17.13 -8.46
N ALA A 294 0.19 16.29 -9.23
CA ALA A 294 -1.26 16.12 -9.15
C ALA A 294 -1.65 15.53 -7.79
N PHE A 295 -0.93 14.51 -7.33
CA PHE A 295 -1.10 13.93 -6.01
C PHE A 295 -0.86 14.96 -4.91
N GLU A 296 0.23 15.73 -4.95
CA GLU A 296 0.53 16.77 -3.96
C GLU A 296 -0.59 17.83 -3.87
N ARG A 297 -1.18 18.21 -5.01
CA ARG A 297 -2.30 19.16 -5.05
C ARG A 297 -3.58 18.57 -4.42
N ALA A 298 -3.81 17.27 -4.58
CA ALA A 298 -4.96 16.58 -4.00
C ALA A 298 -4.75 16.24 -2.51
N SER A 299 -3.53 15.86 -2.13
CA SER A 299 -3.16 15.38 -0.79
C SER A 299 -2.47 16.48 0.03
N ARG A 300 -3.19 17.53 0.43
CA ARG A 300 -2.62 18.59 1.30
C ARG A 300 -2.39 18.17 2.77
N SER A 301 -2.22 16.88 3.07
CA SER A 301 -2.25 16.35 4.44
C SER A 301 -1.17 15.34 4.82
N VAL A 302 -0.08 15.16 4.04
CA VAL A 302 1.05 14.31 4.48
C VAL A 302 2.34 15.14 4.52
N PRO A 303 2.79 15.60 5.70
CA PRO A 303 4.06 16.30 5.82
C PRO A 303 5.23 15.33 5.55
N TYR A 304 6.24 15.82 4.84
CA TYR A 304 7.56 15.19 4.75
C TYR A 304 8.15 15.01 6.17
N GLN A 305 8.48 13.78 6.56
CA GLN A 305 9.23 13.50 7.78
C GLN A 305 10.65 13.02 7.45
N PRO A 306 11.70 13.79 7.81
CA PRO A 306 13.07 13.37 7.54
C PRO A 306 13.42 12.09 8.29
N GLY A 307 14.08 11.14 7.62
CA GLY A 307 14.56 9.88 8.21
C GLY A 307 13.65 8.66 8.03
N ARG A 308 12.53 8.77 7.28
CA ARG A 308 11.70 7.63 6.88
C ARG A 308 11.67 7.51 5.36
N TYR A 309 11.95 6.30 4.87
CA TYR A 309 12.07 6.00 3.45
C TYR A 309 10.71 5.57 2.91
N THR A 310 10.18 6.26 1.90
CA THR A 310 8.81 6.06 1.41
C THR A 310 8.75 6.04 -0.10
N ALA A 311 8.06 5.04 -0.67
CA ALA A 311 7.73 4.94 -2.08
C ALA A 311 6.22 4.64 -2.26
N HIS A 312 5.58 5.33 -3.21
CA HIS A 312 4.19 5.08 -3.60
C HIS A 312 4.15 4.68 -5.08
N ILE A 313 3.58 3.51 -5.34
CA ILE A 313 3.48 2.89 -6.65
C ILE A 313 2.00 2.66 -6.95
N CYS A 314 1.56 3.09 -8.14
CA CYS A 314 0.22 2.90 -8.67
C CYS A 314 0.22 1.95 -9.85
#